data_AF-A0A9W4U9F0-F1
#
_entry.id   AF-A0A9W4U9F0-F1
#
_cell.length_a   1.000
_cell.length_b   1.000
_cell.length_c   1.000
_cell.angle_alpha   90.00
_cell.angle_beta   90.00
_cell.angle_gamma   90.00
#
_symmetry.space_group_name_H-M   'P 1'
#
loop_
_entity.id
_entity.type
_entity.pdbx_description
1 polymer ?
#
loop_
_entity_poly.entity_id
_entity_poly.type
_entity_poly.pdbx_seq_one_letter_code
_entity_poly.pdbx_strand_id
1 'polypeptide(L)'
;MRYALSLSLLATANAVALPAVAPRAPPPGCKDLFENIVMVEFNDGPTTSGEAGIGAEFETLNILFTNNKCNLEDTFEAKRKTIKGRTGKNFLLSADTSVELGKGKVSAEYVLDGRNIRVGDGSAAAAGKAARDDLAGWKPWTENPKDQVIIENYPQCKDPWIVREFSERSKPDEFDWVPQVTASMPLEALYSLMKENVEDPPDADRNVLDGYIPVSRGQNTNLVTKDYFQSLGLKVDLENINDAVLGFATLVLSYAKAANKPINPNDPNTQEMSPKSWLPFMPRTEFYTIYKAVKSFFPVENELFDIFNTLACYKTTFKNNKFEVSIDETYCKGTVQEPELGTKFGGLQYKYIGKFGKQGVPKELKIKEWIENLHKGSPSPADSPDSSYVSDMLTNFDKNYDESIGGLGKRVERMYKLTRTAPLFEFRDLTPIKTKDFEKFMREVDESIQKLHSTFAERPMRKRAAAAACGYVPSSSISSTGNPTGTTRNSTVTSTSKTSSSSSVKLPSGTGVSNSATSTKTNGSTSGQPTPSPPKSSSSTKPSSTSTTSKTSSTTSKTTSTTSKPTTTSTKSSTKTTSTKTKTRRS
;
A
#
# COMPACT_ATOMS: atom_id res chain seq x y z
N MET A 1 -20.18 62.74 -37.52
CA MET A 1 -18.79 62.91 -37.04
C MET A 1 -18.21 61.52 -36.83
N ARG A 2 -17.30 61.08 -37.71
CA ARG A 2 -15.83 61.07 -37.53
C ARG A 2 -15.37 59.89 -36.64
N TYR A 3 -14.90 58.81 -37.30
CA TYR A 3 -13.52 58.27 -37.31
C TYR A 3 -13.34 57.15 -36.27
N ALA A 4 -12.55 56.07 -36.42
CA ALA A 4 -11.65 55.52 -37.46
C ALA A 4 -11.48 54.01 -37.09
N LEU A 5 -11.53 53.06 -38.03
CA LEU A 5 -10.38 52.39 -38.67
C LEU A 5 -9.16 52.12 -37.77
N SER A 6 -8.78 50.84 -37.60
CA SER A 6 -7.43 50.24 -37.51
C SER A 6 -7.50 48.87 -36.83
N LEU A 7 -6.68 47.84 -37.07
CA LEU A 7 -5.81 47.39 -38.15
C LEU A 7 -5.39 45.98 -37.71
N SER A 8 -5.31 45.03 -38.64
CA SER A 8 -4.97 43.63 -38.43
C SER A 8 -3.57 43.42 -37.86
N LEU A 9 -3.40 42.44 -36.95
CA LEU A 9 -2.14 41.70 -36.80
C LEU A 9 -2.44 40.21 -36.58
N LEU A 10 -2.27 39.43 -37.64
CA LEU A 10 -2.11 37.99 -37.61
C LEU A 10 -0.71 37.69 -37.07
N ALA A 11 -0.63 37.13 -35.86
CA ALA A 11 0.58 36.48 -35.39
C ALA A 11 0.50 34.99 -35.74
N THR A 12 1.07 34.62 -36.89
CA THR A 12 1.40 33.21 -37.19
C THR A 12 2.58 32.79 -36.32
N ALA A 13 2.30 32.08 -35.23
CA ALA A 13 3.33 31.35 -34.51
C ALA A 13 3.70 30.10 -35.32
N ASN A 14 4.84 30.14 -36.01
CA ASN A 14 5.51 28.95 -36.51
C ASN A 14 6.02 28.16 -35.29
N ALA A 15 5.22 27.21 -34.82
CA ALA A 15 5.74 26.14 -33.97
C ALA A 15 6.65 25.28 -34.86
N VAL A 16 7.95 25.37 -34.63
CA VAL A 16 8.90 24.37 -35.10
C VAL A 16 8.50 23.06 -34.41
N ALA A 17 7.79 22.20 -35.13
CA ALA A 17 7.59 20.82 -34.73
C ALA A 17 8.98 20.18 -34.65
N LEU A 18 9.47 20.00 -33.43
CA LEU A 18 10.58 19.10 -33.18
C LEU A 18 10.15 17.73 -33.70
N PRO A 19 10.96 17.05 -34.54
CA PRO A 19 10.62 15.72 -34.98
C PRO A 19 10.40 14.86 -33.75
N ALA A 20 9.21 14.26 -33.64
CA ALA A 20 8.93 13.26 -32.64
C ALA A 20 10.04 12.22 -32.72
N VAL A 21 10.86 12.15 -31.68
CA VAL A 21 11.85 11.08 -31.52
C VAL A 21 11.02 9.82 -31.35
N ALA A 22 10.83 9.09 -32.44
CA ALA A 22 10.24 7.77 -32.39
C ALA A 22 11.02 6.97 -31.34
N PRO A 23 10.35 6.30 -30.38
CA PRO A 23 11.04 5.47 -29.41
C PRO A 23 11.91 4.49 -30.19
N ARG A 24 13.21 4.47 -29.89
CA ARG A 24 14.13 3.50 -30.47
C ARG A 24 13.53 2.13 -30.27
N ALA A 25 13.28 1.42 -31.37
CA ALA A 25 12.92 0.01 -31.32
C ALA A 25 13.96 -0.70 -30.43
N PRO A 26 13.52 -1.55 -29.48
CA PRO A 26 14.45 -2.33 -28.69
C PRO A 26 15.38 -3.15 -29.61
N PRO A 27 16.61 -3.44 -29.18
CA PRO A 27 17.58 -4.17 -30.00
C PRO A 27 16.96 -5.48 -30.53
N PRO A 28 17.22 -5.85 -31.80
CA PRO A 28 16.75 -7.12 -32.34
C PRO A 28 17.37 -8.26 -31.51
N GLY A 29 16.54 -9.00 -30.78
CA GLY A 29 16.99 -10.06 -29.87
C GLY A 29 16.38 -10.00 -28.47
N CYS A 30 15.81 -8.87 -28.05
CA CYS A 30 15.02 -8.75 -26.82
C CYS A 30 13.53 -8.98 -27.10
N LYS A 31 13.18 -10.14 -27.65
CA LYS A 31 11.81 -10.64 -27.48
C LYS A 31 11.75 -11.16 -26.06
N ASP A 32 11.47 -10.28 -25.11
CA ASP A 32 10.99 -10.71 -23.81
C ASP A 32 9.70 -11.50 -24.11
N LEU A 33 9.83 -12.83 -24.06
CA LEU A 33 8.69 -13.73 -23.98
C LEU A 33 8.02 -13.37 -22.65
N PHE A 34 7.12 -12.40 -22.68
CA PHE A 34 6.10 -12.29 -21.65
C PHE A 34 5.22 -13.51 -21.82
N GLU A 35 5.57 -14.59 -21.13
CA GLU A 35 4.63 -15.66 -20.91
C GLU A 35 3.37 -15.06 -20.31
N ASN A 36 2.23 -15.40 -20.92
CA ASN A 36 0.91 -15.20 -20.36
C ASN A 36 0.80 -16.08 -19.11
N ILE A 37 1.48 -15.70 -18.04
CA ILE A 37 1.04 -16.09 -16.71
C ILE A 37 -0.37 -15.52 -16.63
N VAL A 38 -1.35 -16.41 -16.50
CA VAL A 38 -2.74 -16.05 -16.18
C VAL A 38 -2.70 -15.51 -14.74
N MET A 39 -2.12 -14.32 -14.57
CA MET A 39 -2.27 -13.54 -13.36
C MET A 39 -3.75 -13.18 -13.32
N VAL A 40 -4.37 -13.40 -12.16
CA VAL A 40 -5.71 -12.86 -11.89
C VAL A 40 -5.67 -11.40 -12.33
N GLU A 41 -6.49 -11.03 -13.32
CA GLU A 41 -6.37 -9.74 -13.96
C GLU A 41 -6.82 -8.66 -12.97
N PHE A 42 -5.86 -8.15 -12.21
CA PHE A 42 -6.00 -7.02 -11.32
C PHE A 42 -6.31 -5.80 -12.17
N ASN A 43 -7.58 -5.40 -12.20
CA ASN A 43 -7.99 -4.21 -12.95
C ASN A 43 -7.37 -2.95 -12.33
N ASP A 44 -7.04 -2.96 -11.04
CA ASP A 44 -6.25 -1.93 -10.34
C ASP A 44 -4.73 -2.02 -10.62
N GLY A 45 -4.31 -2.96 -11.47
CA GLY A 45 -2.92 -3.22 -11.83
C GLY A 45 -2.29 -2.13 -12.72
N PRO A 46 -1.05 -2.35 -13.19
CA PRO A 46 -0.26 -1.30 -13.82
C PRO A 46 -0.72 -1.03 -15.26
N THR A 47 -0.52 0.20 -15.72
CA THR A 47 -0.76 0.61 -17.10
C THR A 47 0.01 -0.25 -18.08
N THR A 48 -0.65 -0.58 -19.19
CA THR A 48 -0.04 -1.33 -20.29
C THR A 48 1.12 -0.58 -20.94
N SER A 49 1.16 0.75 -20.82
CA SER A 49 2.24 1.61 -21.30
C SER A 49 3.44 1.74 -20.36
N GLY A 50 3.33 1.25 -19.12
CA GLY A 50 4.31 1.48 -18.05
C GLY A 50 4.41 2.93 -17.59
N GLU A 51 3.40 3.76 -17.88
CA GLU A 51 3.24 5.10 -17.28
C GLU A 51 2.62 5.00 -15.90
N ALA A 52 2.73 6.06 -15.11
CA ALA A 52 2.11 6.12 -13.79
C ALA A 52 0.59 5.96 -13.92
N GLY A 53 0.06 4.86 -13.37
CA GLY A 53 -1.36 4.58 -13.27
C GLY A 53 -1.93 4.86 -11.88
N ILE A 54 -3.26 4.86 -11.79
CA ILE A 54 -3.99 4.92 -10.52
C ILE A 54 -5.11 3.87 -10.55
N GLY A 55 -4.92 2.76 -9.85
CA GLY A 55 -5.98 1.83 -9.50
C GLY A 55 -6.64 2.23 -8.18
N ALA A 56 -7.91 1.92 -8.01
CA ALA A 56 -8.57 2.08 -6.71
C ALA A 56 -9.66 1.04 -6.50
N GLU A 57 -9.86 0.65 -5.26
CA GLU A 57 -10.97 -0.20 -4.82
C GLU A 57 -11.75 0.58 -3.75
N PHE A 58 -13.07 0.62 -3.87
CA PHE A 58 -13.96 1.15 -2.85
C PHE A 58 -14.80 0.00 -2.34
N GLU A 59 -14.58 -0.43 -1.11
CA GLU A 59 -15.34 -1.51 -0.47
C GLU A 59 -16.44 -0.95 0.43
N THR A 60 -17.62 -1.56 0.45
CA THR A 60 -18.69 -1.20 1.41
C THR A 60 -19.38 -2.43 1.99
N LEU A 61 -19.71 -2.36 3.28
CA LEU A 61 -20.60 -3.33 3.93
C LEU A 61 -22.07 -2.93 3.83
N ASN A 62 -22.38 -1.71 3.37
CA ASN A 62 -23.75 -1.18 3.26
C ASN A 62 -24.53 -1.75 2.07
N ILE A 63 -23.89 -2.53 1.21
CA ILE A 63 -24.50 -3.25 0.10
C ILE A 63 -23.96 -4.67 0.13
N LEU A 64 -24.85 -5.63 0.40
CA LEU A 64 -24.50 -7.04 0.48
C LEU A 64 -25.21 -7.83 -0.62
N PHE A 65 -24.51 -8.76 -1.25
CA PHE A 65 -25.11 -9.77 -2.11
C PHE A 65 -25.19 -11.08 -1.33
N THR A 66 -26.37 -11.69 -1.31
CA THR A 66 -26.66 -12.88 -0.49
C THR A 66 -27.18 -14.04 -1.33
N ASN A 67 -26.62 -15.24 -1.11
CA ASN A 67 -27.05 -16.48 -1.73
C ASN A 67 -26.94 -17.62 -0.71
N ASN A 68 -28.06 -18.01 -0.10
CA ASN A 68 -28.09 -18.98 0.99
C ASN A 68 -27.73 -20.42 0.55
N LYS A 69 -27.77 -20.72 -0.75
CA LYS A 69 -27.37 -22.02 -1.30
C LYS A 69 -25.87 -22.09 -1.60
N CYS A 70 -25.21 -20.95 -1.76
CA CYS A 70 -23.79 -20.85 -2.05
C CYS A 70 -22.96 -21.34 -0.86
N ASN A 71 -22.04 -22.28 -1.05
CA ASN A 71 -21.18 -22.80 0.02
C ASN A 71 -20.06 -21.81 0.35
N LEU A 72 -19.29 -22.04 1.43
CA LEU A 72 -18.27 -21.07 1.87
C LEU A 72 -17.10 -20.96 0.88
N GLU A 73 -16.60 -22.07 0.35
CA GLU A 73 -15.53 -22.11 -0.66
C GLU A 73 -15.98 -21.38 -1.93
N ASP A 74 -17.18 -21.73 -2.42
CA ASP A 74 -17.79 -21.05 -3.55
C ASP A 74 -17.92 -19.54 -3.26
N THR A 75 -18.41 -19.15 -2.09
CA THR A 75 -18.55 -17.72 -1.72
C THR A 75 -17.22 -16.97 -1.88
N PHE A 76 -16.10 -17.55 -1.45
CA PHE A 76 -14.78 -16.96 -1.65
C PHE A 76 -14.34 -16.91 -3.13
N GLU A 77 -14.70 -17.91 -3.93
CA GLU A 77 -14.45 -17.87 -5.38
C GLU A 77 -15.23 -16.78 -6.13
N ALA A 78 -16.31 -16.25 -5.53
CA ALA A 78 -17.06 -15.11 -6.07
C ALA A 78 -16.30 -13.77 -5.91
N LYS A 79 -15.26 -13.71 -5.08
CA LYS A 79 -14.43 -12.51 -4.88
C LYS A 79 -13.86 -12.02 -6.22
N ARG A 80 -13.82 -10.69 -6.41
CA ARG A 80 -13.37 -9.98 -7.62
C ARG A 80 -14.17 -10.28 -8.89
N LYS A 81 -15.26 -11.05 -8.81
CA LYS A 81 -16.13 -11.29 -9.96
C LYS A 81 -17.05 -10.11 -10.17
N THR A 82 -17.22 -9.73 -11.43
CA THR A 82 -18.00 -8.56 -11.84
C THR A 82 -19.50 -8.79 -11.66
N ILE A 83 -20.21 -7.76 -11.21
CA ILE A 83 -21.66 -7.73 -11.18
C ILE A 83 -22.16 -7.37 -12.59
N LYS A 84 -23.01 -8.23 -13.16
CA LYS A 84 -23.45 -8.11 -14.55
C LYS A 84 -24.10 -6.77 -14.85
N GLY A 85 -23.64 -6.13 -15.92
CA GLY A 85 -24.17 -4.84 -16.38
C GLY A 85 -23.76 -3.63 -15.53
N ARG A 86 -22.85 -3.81 -14.56
CA ARG A 86 -22.34 -2.77 -13.68
C ARG A 86 -20.89 -2.45 -14.01
N THR A 87 -20.66 -2.17 -15.28
CA THR A 87 -19.35 -1.82 -15.85
C THR A 87 -19.49 -0.52 -16.62
N GLY A 88 -18.43 0.29 -16.59
CA GLY A 88 -18.37 1.51 -17.38
C GLY A 88 -16.95 1.85 -17.76
N LYS A 89 -16.76 3.07 -18.26
CA LYS A 89 -15.42 3.52 -18.64
C LYS A 89 -14.55 3.64 -17.38
N ASN A 90 -13.52 2.79 -17.30
CA ASN A 90 -12.54 2.73 -16.22
C ASN A 90 -13.09 2.37 -14.83
N PHE A 91 -14.27 1.76 -14.74
CA PHE A 91 -14.76 1.20 -13.48
C PHE A 91 -15.59 -0.06 -13.70
N LEU A 92 -15.67 -0.89 -12.67
CA LEU A 92 -16.66 -1.95 -12.54
C LEU A 92 -17.12 -2.09 -11.09
N LEU A 93 -18.29 -2.69 -10.89
CA LEU A 93 -18.75 -3.19 -9.60
C LEU A 93 -18.44 -4.69 -9.52
N SER A 94 -17.74 -5.13 -8.50
CA SER A 94 -17.41 -6.51 -8.18
C SER A 94 -18.07 -6.95 -6.86
N ALA A 95 -18.06 -8.26 -6.64
CA ALA A 95 -18.25 -8.86 -5.34
C ALA A 95 -16.91 -8.93 -4.61
N ASP A 96 -16.85 -8.42 -3.38
CA ASP A 96 -15.75 -8.62 -2.46
C ASP A 96 -16.18 -9.55 -1.30
N THR A 97 -15.23 -10.21 -0.67
CA THR A 97 -15.49 -11.14 0.43
C THR A 97 -14.63 -10.80 1.62
N SER A 98 -15.28 -10.73 2.79
CA SER A 98 -14.61 -10.92 4.07
C SER A 98 -15.15 -12.18 4.72
N VAL A 99 -14.26 -12.95 5.39
CA VAL A 99 -14.68 -14.14 6.15
C VAL A 99 -15.75 -13.81 7.19
N GLU A 100 -15.77 -12.56 7.66
CA GLU A 100 -16.74 -12.07 8.66
C GLU A 100 -18.19 -12.13 8.15
N LEU A 101 -18.40 -12.01 6.83
CA LEU A 101 -19.72 -12.12 6.24
C LEU A 101 -20.24 -13.57 6.26
N GLY A 102 -19.32 -14.53 6.16
CA GLY A 102 -19.59 -15.96 6.19
C GLY A 102 -20.20 -16.50 4.88
N LYS A 103 -20.66 -17.76 4.94
CA LYS A 103 -21.21 -18.49 3.80
C LYS A 103 -22.35 -17.71 3.13
N GLY A 104 -22.28 -17.59 1.80
CA GLY A 104 -23.36 -17.07 0.98
C GLY A 104 -23.54 -15.57 1.08
N LYS A 105 -22.50 -14.82 1.46
CA LYS A 105 -22.54 -13.37 1.58
C LYS A 105 -21.24 -12.75 1.05
N VAL A 106 -21.39 -11.75 0.21
CA VAL A 106 -20.30 -10.95 -0.36
C VAL A 106 -20.72 -9.47 -0.31
N SER A 107 -19.77 -8.56 -0.20
CA SER A 107 -19.97 -7.10 -0.22
C SER A 107 -19.85 -6.55 -1.65
N ALA A 108 -20.39 -5.36 -1.86
CA ALA A 108 -20.14 -4.62 -3.08
C ALA A 108 -18.79 -3.90 -3.02
N GLU A 109 -18.08 -3.92 -4.16
CA GLU A 109 -16.80 -3.24 -4.33
C GLU A 109 -16.79 -2.53 -5.69
N TYR A 110 -16.48 -1.23 -5.72
CA TYR A 110 -16.15 -0.57 -6.99
C TYR A 110 -14.65 -0.64 -7.23
N VAL A 111 -14.25 -1.17 -8.39
CA VAL A 111 -12.85 -1.21 -8.83
C VAL A 111 -12.65 -0.23 -9.98
N LEU A 112 -11.72 0.70 -9.81
CA LEU A 112 -11.27 1.63 -10.83
C LEU A 112 -10.04 1.07 -11.56
N ASP A 113 -10.11 1.07 -12.88
CA ASP A 113 -9.15 0.36 -13.74
C ASP A 113 -7.82 1.13 -13.88
N GLY A 114 -6.86 0.81 -13.00
CA GLY A 114 -5.52 1.37 -12.98
C GLY A 114 -4.70 1.14 -14.25
N ARG A 115 -5.08 0.15 -15.08
CA ARG A 115 -4.41 -0.08 -16.37
C ARG A 115 -4.72 1.02 -17.38
N ASN A 116 -5.86 1.70 -17.20
CA ASN A 116 -6.42 2.69 -18.11
C ASN A 116 -6.43 4.11 -17.53
N ILE A 117 -6.42 4.26 -16.21
CA ILE A 117 -6.37 5.56 -15.52
C ILE A 117 -4.92 6.00 -15.38
N ARG A 118 -4.60 7.20 -15.88
CA ARG A 118 -3.25 7.77 -15.82
C ARG A 118 -3.19 8.93 -14.83
N VAL A 119 -2.05 9.06 -14.15
CA VAL A 119 -1.78 10.22 -13.30
C VAL A 119 -1.76 11.50 -14.14
N GLY A 120 -2.50 12.52 -13.70
CA GLY A 120 -2.48 13.88 -14.21
C GLY A 120 -3.29 14.17 -15.48
N ASP A 121 -4.06 13.21 -15.99
CA ASP A 121 -4.96 13.42 -17.13
C ASP A 121 -6.44 13.63 -16.74
N GLY A 122 -6.75 13.59 -15.44
CA GLY A 122 -8.09 13.75 -14.89
C GLY A 122 -8.99 12.50 -15.01
N SER A 123 -8.49 11.39 -15.56
CA SER A 123 -9.26 10.15 -15.72
C SER A 123 -9.65 9.51 -14.39
N ALA A 124 -8.86 9.70 -13.32
CA ALA A 124 -9.16 9.20 -11.98
C ALA A 124 -10.44 9.82 -11.41
N ALA A 125 -10.53 11.16 -11.42
CA ALA A 125 -11.73 11.88 -10.98
C ALA A 125 -12.96 11.52 -11.83
N ALA A 126 -12.79 11.42 -13.15
CA ALA A 126 -13.85 11.01 -14.06
C ALA A 126 -14.35 9.59 -13.79
N ALA A 127 -13.46 8.65 -13.47
CA ALA A 127 -13.82 7.28 -13.09
C ALA A 127 -14.55 7.24 -11.75
N GLY A 128 -14.08 7.97 -10.73
CA GLY A 128 -14.78 8.12 -9.45
C GLY A 128 -16.19 8.71 -9.60
N LYS A 129 -16.35 9.73 -10.44
CA LYS A 129 -17.65 10.29 -10.79
C LYS A 129 -18.55 9.26 -11.47
N ALA A 130 -18.00 8.48 -12.41
CA ALA A 130 -18.76 7.48 -13.14
C ALA A 130 -19.26 6.34 -12.22
N ALA A 131 -18.44 5.86 -11.29
CA ALA A 131 -18.84 4.89 -10.28
C ALA A 131 -19.92 5.44 -9.32
N ARG A 132 -19.80 6.71 -8.89
CA ARG A 132 -20.84 7.41 -8.11
C ARG A 132 -22.17 7.45 -8.89
N ASP A 133 -22.12 7.92 -10.13
CA ASP A 133 -23.31 8.07 -10.97
C ASP A 133 -23.96 6.71 -11.26
N ASP A 134 -23.15 5.65 -11.43
CA ASP A 134 -23.62 4.28 -11.57
C ASP A 134 -24.39 3.82 -10.33
N LEU A 135 -23.88 4.06 -9.12
CA LEU A 135 -24.58 3.70 -7.88
C LEU A 135 -25.86 4.52 -7.69
N ALA A 136 -25.81 5.83 -7.95
CA ALA A 136 -26.96 6.72 -7.84
C ALA A 136 -28.10 6.35 -8.83
N GLY A 137 -27.73 5.85 -10.01
CA GLY A 137 -28.67 5.36 -11.01
C GLY A 137 -29.23 3.97 -10.72
N TRP A 138 -28.60 3.20 -9.84
CA TRP A 138 -28.96 1.81 -9.59
C TRP A 138 -30.15 1.68 -8.63
N LYS A 139 -31.17 0.94 -9.08
CA LYS A 139 -32.41 0.74 -8.33
C LYS A 139 -32.79 -0.74 -8.38
N PRO A 140 -32.08 -1.63 -7.66
CA PRO A 140 -32.31 -3.07 -7.71
C PRO A 140 -33.76 -3.48 -7.42
N TRP A 141 -34.49 -2.71 -6.61
CA TRP A 141 -35.91 -2.93 -6.28
C TRP A 141 -36.89 -2.67 -7.44
N THR A 142 -36.42 -2.03 -8.52
CA THR A 142 -37.21 -1.77 -9.74
C THR A 142 -36.89 -2.74 -10.88
N GLU A 143 -35.87 -3.58 -10.72
CA GLU A 143 -35.46 -4.56 -11.73
C GLU A 143 -36.39 -5.77 -11.78
N ASN A 144 -36.28 -6.58 -12.83
CA ASN A 144 -37.02 -7.83 -12.97
C ASN A 144 -36.05 -8.99 -13.29
N PRO A 145 -35.85 -9.95 -12.38
CA PRO A 145 -36.44 -10.03 -11.04
C PRO A 145 -35.89 -8.97 -10.07
N LYS A 146 -36.72 -8.54 -9.10
CA LYS A 146 -36.36 -7.51 -8.12
C LYS A 146 -35.24 -7.97 -7.20
N ASP A 147 -34.39 -7.02 -6.83
CA ASP A 147 -33.29 -7.17 -5.86
C ASP A 147 -32.33 -8.31 -6.21
N GLN A 148 -32.24 -8.69 -7.48
CA GLN A 148 -31.39 -9.79 -7.92
C GLN A 148 -30.23 -9.29 -8.77
N VAL A 149 -29.05 -9.84 -8.51
CA VAL A 149 -27.86 -9.62 -9.33
C VAL A 149 -27.29 -10.94 -9.82
N ILE A 150 -26.61 -10.86 -10.96
CA ILE A 150 -25.85 -11.96 -11.54
C ILE A 150 -24.37 -11.61 -11.39
N ILE A 151 -23.60 -12.53 -10.81
CA ILE A 151 -22.14 -12.45 -10.82
C ILE A 151 -21.65 -13.09 -12.12
N GLU A 152 -20.91 -12.34 -12.93
CA GLU A 152 -20.45 -12.77 -14.25
C GLU A 152 -19.40 -13.87 -14.16
N ASN A 153 -19.42 -14.80 -15.13
CA ASN A 153 -18.45 -15.88 -15.26
C ASN A 153 -18.29 -16.73 -13.97
N TYR A 154 -19.38 -16.91 -13.24
CA TYR A 154 -19.39 -17.57 -11.93
C TYR A 154 -20.59 -18.53 -11.78
N PRO A 155 -20.51 -19.76 -12.34
CA PRO A 155 -21.61 -20.73 -12.36
C PRO A 155 -21.78 -21.56 -11.06
N GLN A 156 -20.85 -21.48 -10.12
CA GLN A 156 -20.81 -22.33 -8.91
C GLN A 156 -22.08 -22.16 -8.06
N CYS A 157 -22.54 -20.92 -7.90
CA CYS A 157 -23.76 -20.60 -7.15
C CYS A 157 -24.91 -20.29 -8.11
N LYS A 158 -25.67 -21.33 -8.47
CA LYS A 158 -26.72 -21.31 -9.53
C LYS A 158 -27.93 -20.42 -9.22
N ASP A 159 -28.22 -20.21 -7.95
CA ASP A 159 -29.30 -19.30 -7.55
C ASP A 159 -28.88 -17.84 -7.75
N PRO A 160 -29.83 -16.94 -8.06
CA PRO A 160 -29.52 -15.51 -8.16
C PRO A 160 -29.09 -14.97 -6.80
N TRP A 161 -28.13 -14.05 -6.82
CA TRP A 161 -27.69 -13.35 -5.63
C TRP A 161 -28.67 -12.23 -5.31
N ILE A 162 -29.04 -12.07 -4.04
CA ILE A 162 -30.01 -11.07 -3.60
C ILE A 162 -29.29 -9.88 -2.99
N VAL A 163 -29.57 -8.69 -3.51
CA VAL A 163 -29.11 -7.41 -2.96
C VAL A 163 -29.81 -7.14 -1.64
N ARG A 164 -29.03 -6.84 -0.61
CA ARG A 164 -29.47 -6.48 0.74
C ARG A 164 -28.87 -5.15 1.13
N GLU A 165 -29.52 -4.48 2.08
CA GLU A 165 -29.09 -3.19 2.67
C GLU A 165 -29.10 -2.01 1.67
N PHE A 166 -29.41 -2.27 0.40
CA PHE A 166 -29.71 -1.29 -0.63
C PHE A 166 -31.17 -1.39 -1.09
N SER A 167 -31.96 -0.34 -0.85
CA SER A 167 -33.42 -0.31 -1.07
C SER A 167 -33.90 1.07 -1.52
N GLU A 168 -35.19 1.19 -1.82
CA GLU A 168 -35.84 2.47 -2.18
C GLU A 168 -35.65 3.59 -1.14
N ARG A 169 -35.43 3.23 0.13
CA ARG A 169 -35.21 4.20 1.22
C ARG A 169 -33.75 4.56 1.44
N SER A 170 -32.83 3.83 0.80
CA SER A 170 -31.41 4.09 0.92
C SER A 170 -31.06 5.44 0.31
N LYS A 171 -30.01 6.07 0.82
CA LYS A 171 -29.43 7.29 0.27
C LYS A 171 -28.07 6.92 -0.31
N PRO A 172 -28.00 6.55 -1.61
CA PRO A 172 -26.77 6.02 -2.20
C PRO A 172 -25.56 6.94 -1.97
N ASP A 173 -25.78 8.25 -2.08
CA ASP A 173 -24.77 9.29 -1.88
C ASP A 173 -24.14 9.32 -0.47
N GLU A 174 -24.80 8.73 0.53
CA GLU A 174 -24.39 8.75 1.94
C GLU A 174 -23.84 7.40 2.44
N PHE A 175 -23.68 6.40 1.57
CA PHE A 175 -23.01 5.15 1.92
C PHE A 175 -21.52 5.40 2.17
N ASP A 176 -21.01 4.76 3.21
CA ASP A 176 -19.59 4.76 3.55
C ASP A 176 -18.86 3.71 2.73
N TRP A 177 -17.69 4.10 2.23
CA TRP A 177 -16.78 3.26 1.47
C TRP A 177 -15.39 3.35 2.05
N VAL A 178 -14.67 2.25 2.08
CA VAL A 178 -13.26 2.18 2.51
C VAL A 178 -12.41 2.15 1.25
N PRO A 179 -11.71 3.25 0.90
CA PRO A 179 -10.88 3.26 -0.29
C PRO A 179 -9.55 2.53 -0.07
N GLN A 180 -9.09 1.87 -1.11
CA GLN A 180 -7.73 1.36 -1.28
C GLN A 180 -7.21 1.87 -2.62
N VAL A 181 -5.96 2.33 -2.70
CA VAL A 181 -5.42 2.96 -3.91
C VAL A 181 -4.13 2.26 -4.32
N THR A 182 -4.06 1.77 -5.56
CA THR A 182 -2.84 1.19 -6.14
C THR A 182 -2.14 2.20 -7.04
N ALA A 183 -0.88 2.53 -6.75
CA ALA A 183 -0.08 3.45 -7.56
C ALA A 183 1.43 3.15 -7.48
N SER A 184 2.18 3.62 -8.47
CA SER A 184 3.64 3.60 -8.42
C SER A 184 4.14 4.61 -7.37
N MET A 185 5.05 4.20 -6.49
CA MET A 185 5.61 5.11 -5.47
C MET A 185 7.10 4.85 -5.26
N PRO A 186 7.99 5.85 -5.45
CA PRO A 186 9.40 5.66 -5.12
C PRO A 186 9.58 5.45 -3.61
N LEU A 187 10.58 4.68 -3.22
CA LEU A 187 10.78 4.27 -1.81
C LEU A 187 10.99 5.45 -0.85
N GLU A 188 11.54 6.56 -1.34
CA GLU A 188 11.69 7.80 -0.58
C GLU A 188 10.34 8.43 -0.24
N ALA A 189 9.42 8.46 -1.22
CA ALA A 189 8.07 8.96 -1.01
C ALA A 189 7.27 8.01 -0.09
N LEU A 190 7.41 6.69 -0.29
CA LEU A 190 6.83 5.70 0.62
C LEU A 190 7.36 5.88 2.05
N TYR A 191 8.66 6.12 2.23
CA TYR A 191 9.24 6.41 3.54
C TYR A 191 8.67 7.69 4.15
N SER A 192 8.43 8.72 3.35
CA SER A 192 7.76 9.94 3.81
C SER A 192 6.36 9.65 4.34
N LEU A 193 5.56 8.85 3.63
CA LEU A 193 4.23 8.44 4.08
C LEU A 193 4.31 7.56 5.35
N MET A 194 5.28 6.65 5.44
CA MET A 194 5.48 5.84 6.66
C MET A 194 5.92 6.67 7.87
N LYS A 195 6.67 7.76 7.68
CA LYS A 195 6.97 8.72 8.74
C LYS A 195 5.71 9.42 9.21
N GLU A 196 4.93 9.97 8.29
CA GLU A 196 3.65 10.62 8.56
C GLU A 196 2.70 9.68 9.31
N ASN A 197 2.63 8.41 8.90
CA ASN A 197 1.85 7.37 9.57
C ASN A 197 2.22 7.22 11.05
N VAL A 198 3.52 7.27 11.37
CA VAL A 198 4.05 7.14 12.74
C VAL A 198 3.93 8.45 13.52
N GLU A 199 3.99 9.59 12.84
CA GLU A 199 3.70 10.91 13.42
C GLU A 199 2.23 11.04 13.83
N ASP A 200 1.34 10.36 13.09
CA ASP A 200 -0.10 10.33 13.30
C ASP A 200 -0.71 11.75 13.36
N PRO A 201 -0.53 12.57 12.31
CA PRO A 201 -1.05 13.93 12.30
C PRO A 201 -2.60 13.93 12.28
N PRO A 202 -3.23 15.06 12.64
CA PRO A 202 -4.67 15.24 12.48
C PRO A 202 -5.12 15.00 11.04
N ASP A 203 -6.35 14.50 10.86
CA ASP A 203 -6.88 14.10 9.55
C ASP A 203 -6.82 15.21 8.47
N ALA A 204 -6.94 16.48 8.88
CA ALA A 204 -6.89 17.61 7.96
C ALA A 204 -5.49 17.85 7.34
N ASP A 205 -4.43 17.39 8.02
CA ASP A 205 -3.04 17.55 7.62
C ASP A 205 -2.47 16.26 6.99
N ARG A 206 -3.20 15.15 7.07
CA ARG A 206 -2.78 13.85 6.56
C ARG A 206 -2.88 13.77 5.04
N ASN A 207 -1.90 13.12 4.42
CA ASN A 207 -1.92 12.75 3.02
C ASN A 207 -3.03 11.74 2.74
N VAL A 208 -3.75 11.92 1.64
CA VAL A 208 -4.83 11.00 1.21
C VAL A 208 -4.38 9.55 0.98
N LEU A 209 -3.08 9.30 0.83
CA LEU A 209 -2.48 7.96 0.68
C LEU A 209 -1.90 7.40 1.99
N ASP A 210 -1.99 8.12 3.11
CA ASP A 210 -1.57 7.62 4.42
C ASP A 210 -2.79 7.03 5.16
N GLY A 211 -2.78 5.71 5.32
CA GLY A 211 -3.87 4.97 5.95
C GLY A 211 -3.84 5.01 7.47
N TYR A 212 -5.01 4.93 8.09
CA TYR A 212 -5.18 4.81 9.53
C TYR A 212 -5.11 3.36 9.92
N ILE A 213 -4.14 2.97 10.75
CA ILE A 213 -4.25 1.66 11.40
C ILE A 213 -5.23 1.81 12.56
N PRO A 214 -6.36 1.07 12.59
CA PRO A 214 -7.30 1.16 13.71
C PRO A 214 -6.59 0.97 15.04
N VAL A 215 -6.98 1.73 16.07
CA VAL A 215 -6.40 1.65 17.43
C VAL A 215 -6.34 0.21 17.95
N SER A 216 -7.32 -0.62 17.57
CA SER A 216 -7.38 -2.04 17.91
C SER A 216 -6.24 -2.89 17.34
N ARG A 217 -5.67 -2.51 16.19
CA ARG A 217 -4.51 -3.17 15.56
C ARG A 217 -3.18 -2.57 16.03
N GLY A 218 -3.22 -1.36 16.58
CA GLY A 218 -2.06 -0.59 17.05
C GLY A 218 -1.13 -0.15 15.92
N GLN A 219 -0.23 0.79 16.19
CA GLN A 219 0.77 1.21 15.20
C GLN A 219 1.71 0.03 14.86
N ASN A 220 1.70 -0.38 13.60
CA ASN A 220 2.43 -1.55 13.08
C ASN A 220 3.54 -1.17 12.10
N THR A 221 3.59 0.09 11.68
CA THR A 221 4.71 0.65 10.93
C THR A 221 5.93 0.74 11.84
N ASN A 222 6.91 -0.12 11.62
CA ASN A 222 8.17 -0.15 12.37
C ASN A 222 9.19 0.77 11.70
N LEU A 223 9.01 2.07 11.91
CA LEU A 223 9.81 3.11 11.27
C LEU A 223 11.31 2.98 11.57
N VAL A 224 12.09 2.56 10.56
CA VAL A 224 13.54 2.49 10.65
C VAL A 224 14.12 3.88 10.41
N THR A 225 14.98 4.33 11.31
CA THR A 225 15.72 5.60 11.18
C THR A 225 17.21 5.33 10.96
N LYS A 226 17.95 6.35 10.58
CA LYS A 226 19.40 6.27 10.40
C LYS A 226 20.13 5.85 11.69
N ASP A 227 19.57 6.16 12.86
CA ASP A 227 20.17 5.81 14.16
C ASP A 227 20.25 4.30 14.39
N TYR A 228 19.39 3.50 13.75
CA TYR A 228 19.42 2.04 13.88
C TYR A 228 20.72 1.43 13.31
N PHE A 229 21.37 2.14 12.39
CA PHE A 229 22.59 1.69 11.73
C PHE A 229 23.87 2.12 12.45
N GLN A 230 23.77 2.87 13.56
CA GLN A 230 24.93 3.34 14.32
C GLN A 230 25.56 2.24 15.19
N SER A 231 24.93 1.07 15.30
CA SER A 231 25.43 -0.03 16.14
C SER A 231 26.77 -0.59 15.63
N LEU A 232 27.65 -0.93 16.57
CA LEU A 232 29.04 -1.31 16.31
C LEU A 232 29.25 -2.63 15.53
N GLY A 233 28.17 -3.33 15.14
CA GLY A 233 28.26 -4.63 14.45
C GLY A 233 27.97 -4.59 12.95
N LEU A 234 27.26 -3.57 12.45
CA LEU A 234 26.70 -3.64 11.10
C LEU A 234 27.69 -3.26 9.98
N LYS A 235 28.80 -2.59 10.27
CA LYS A 235 29.79 -2.14 9.27
C LYS A 235 29.14 -1.47 8.03
N VAL A 236 28.03 -0.76 8.23
CA VAL A 236 27.31 -0.07 7.15
C VAL A 236 27.86 1.34 7.01
N ASP A 237 28.11 1.77 5.77
CA ASP A 237 28.44 3.17 5.49
C ASP A 237 27.19 4.04 5.73
N LEU A 238 27.18 4.78 6.84
CA LEU A 238 26.07 5.65 7.22
C LEU A 238 25.82 6.76 6.19
N GLU A 239 26.80 7.15 5.38
CA GLU A 239 26.60 8.14 4.31
C GLU A 239 25.71 7.59 3.18
N ASN A 240 25.67 6.26 3.05
CA ASN A 240 24.90 5.55 2.03
C ASN A 240 23.46 5.22 2.48
N ILE A 241 23.15 5.38 3.77
CA ILE A 241 21.79 5.21 4.29
C ILE A 241 20.96 6.46 3.97
N ASN A 242 20.19 6.36 2.89
CA ASN A 242 19.24 7.37 2.43
C ASN A 242 17.79 6.93 2.64
N ASP A 243 16.84 7.81 2.35
CA ASP A 243 15.41 7.58 2.54
C ASP A 243 14.87 6.36 1.76
N ALA A 244 15.47 5.99 0.62
CA ALA A 244 15.06 4.79 -0.11
C ALA A 244 15.43 3.52 0.66
N VAL A 245 16.63 3.49 1.25
CA VAL A 245 17.09 2.38 2.10
C VAL A 245 16.26 2.31 3.37
N LEU A 246 15.98 3.46 4.00
CA LEU A 246 15.13 3.53 5.19
C LEU A 246 13.68 3.11 4.88
N GLY A 247 13.14 3.50 3.72
CA GLY A 247 11.83 3.06 3.23
C GLY A 247 11.75 1.54 3.07
N PHE A 248 12.73 0.95 2.36
CA PHE A 248 12.79 -0.51 2.23
C PHE A 248 12.95 -1.22 3.58
N ALA A 249 13.85 -0.74 4.44
CA ALA A 249 14.08 -1.34 5.75
C ALA A 249 12.84 -1.24 6.65
N THR A 250 12.14 -0.11 6.62
CA THR A 250 10.86 0.08 7.33
C THR A 250 9.82 -0.91 6.83
N LEU A 251 9.67 -1.07 5.52
CA LEU A 251 8.70 -1.99 4.92
C LEU A 251 8.99 -3.44 5.34
N VAL A 252 10.21 -3.93 5.13
CA VAL A 252 10.59 -5.30 5.49
C VAL A 252 10.46 -5.55 6.99
N LEU A 253 10.93 -4.62 7.83
CA LEU A 253 10.87 -4.79 9.28
C LEU A 253 9.42 -4.80 9.79
N SER A 254 8.56 -3.98 9.21
CA SER A 254 7.12 -3.93 9.55
C SER A 254 6.44 -5.26 9.24
N TYR A 255 6.64 -5.80 8.04
CA TYR A 255 6.13 -7.12 7.67
C TYR A 255 6.77 -8.25 8.49
N ALA A 256 8.04 -8.16 8.85
CA ALA A 256 8.70 -9.16 9.67
C ALA A 256 8.12 -9.20 11.10
N LYS A 257 8.01 -8.04 11.76
CA LYS A 257 7.48 -7.93 13.13
C LYS A 257 5.98 -8.19 13.21
N ALA A 258 5.22 -7.97 12.13
CA ALA A 258 3.79 -8.31 12.07
C ALA A 258 3.52 -9.83 12.23
N ALA A 259 4.50 -10.70 11.97
CA ALA A 259 4.39 -12.14 12.27
C ALA A 259 4.29 -12.48 13.77
N ASN A 260 4.63 -11.53 14.67
CA ASN A 260 4.43 -11.67 16.11
C ASN A 260 3.01 -11.28 16.56
N LYS A 261 2.16 -10.79 15.65
CA LYS A 261 0.81 -10.36 16.00
C LYS A 261 -0.08 -11.58 16.31
N PRO A 262 -0.85 -11.53 17.40
CA PRO A 262 -1.70 -12.66 17.77
C PRO A 262 -2.79 -12.85 16.72
N ILE A 263 -2.92 -14.09 16.26
CA ILE A 263 -4.04 -14.52 15.43
C ILE A 263 -4.84 -15.51 16.28
N ASN A 264 -6.12 -15.23 16.51
CA ASN A 264 -6.99 -16.12 17.27
C ASN A 264 -7.54 -17.20 16.33
N PRO A 265 -7.03 -18.45 16.33
CA PRO A 265 -7.48 -19.47 15.38
C PRO A 265 -8.95 -19.86 15.53
N ASN A 266 -9.58 -19.51 16.67
CA ASN A 266 -10.99 -19.77 16.92
C ASN A 266 -11.90 -18.62 16.46
N ASP A 267 -11.32 -17.47 16.11
CA ASP A 267 -12.08 -16.37 15.55
C ASP A 267 -12.26 -16.62 14.04
N PRO A 268 -13.51 -16.84 13.57
CA PRO A 268 -13.76 -17.05 12.15
C PRO A 268 -13.22 -15.91 11.29
N ASN A 269 -13.19 -14.68 11.81
CA ASN A 269 -12.74 -13.50 11.07
C ASN A 269 -11.23 -13.49 10.80
N THR A 270 -10.46 -14.32 11.51
CA THR A 270 -9.00 -14.36 11.37
C THR A 270 -8.50 -15.31 10.29
N GLN A 271 -9.39 -16.14 9.71
CA GLN A 271 -9.01 -17.16 8.72
C GLN A 271 -8.40 -16.57 7.43
N GLU A 272 -8.67 -15.31 7.13
CA GLU A 272 -8.08 -14.56 6.00
C GLU A 272 -7.25 -13.36 6.42
N MET A 273 -6.82 -13.30 7.68
CA MET A 273 -5.82 -12.31 8.08
C MET A 273 -4.48 -12.66 7.44
N SER A 274 -4.30 -12.19 6.20
CA SER A 274 -3.02 -12.16 5.50
C SER A 274 -2.08 -11.16 6.20
N PRO A 275 -0.75 -11.29 6.05
CA PRO A 275 0.21 -10.29 6.47
C PRO A 275 -0.17 -8.84 6.10
N LYS A 276 -0.93 -8.63 5.01
CA LYS A 276 -1.41 -7.31 4.59
C LYS A 276 -2.39 -6.65 5.55
N SER A 277 -3.10 -7.40 6.39
CA SER A 277 -4.11 -6.85 7.31
C SER A 277 -3.51 -5.99 8.43
N TRP A 278 -2.18 -5.99 8.57
CA TRP A 278 -1.48 -5.28 9.64
C TRP A 278 -0.90 -3.94 9.21
N LEU A 279 -0.82 -3.65 7.91
CA LEU A 279 -0.06 -2.51 7.38
C LEU A 279 -0.84 -1.81 6.27
N PRO A 280 -0.87 -0.46 6.27
CA PRO A 280 -1.55 0.30 5.23
C PRO A 280 -0.73 0.38 3.93
N PHE A 281 0.57 0.04 3.97
CA PHE A 281 1.47 0.10 2.83
C PHE A 281 1.75 -1.30 2.28
N MET A 282 0.92 -1.75 1.34
CA MET A 282 1.05 -3.09 0.77
C MET A 282 1.82 -3.07 -0.55
N PRO A 283 2.97 -3.76 -0.67
CA PRO A 283 3.67 -3.85 -1.94
C PRO A 283 2.92 -4.78 -2.90
N ARG A 284 2.54 -4.24 -4.06
CA ARG A 284 1.98 -5.01 -5.18
C ARG A 284 3.10 -5.54 -6.09
N THR A 285 4.22 -4.83 -6.16
CA THR A 285 5.50 -5.33 -6.69
C THR A 285 6.18 -6.25 -5.67
N GLU A 286 6.72 -7.37 -6.12
CA GLU A 286 7.38 -8.35 -5.25
C GLU A 286 8.61 -7.77 -4.52
N PHE A 287 8.87 -8.25 -3.29
CA PHE A 287 9.95 -7.71 -2.45
C PHE A 287 11.34 -7.88 -3.06
N TYR A 288 11.55 -8.95 -3.84
CA TYR A 288 12.80 -9.17 -4.57
C TYR A 288 13.12 -7.99 -5.52
N THR A 289 12.11 -7.53 -6.26
CA THR A 289 12.24 -6.41 -7.21
C THR A 289 12.50 -5.10 -6.46
N ILE A 290 11.81 -4.88 -5.34
CA ILE A 290 12.04 -3.72 -4.48
C ILE A 290 13.48 -3.75 -3.91
N TYR A 291 13.93 -4.89 -3.39
CA TYR A 291 15.29 -5.05 -2.84
C TYR A 291 16.38 -4.74 -3.88
N LYS A 292 16.21 -5.15 -5.14
CA LYS A 292 17.17 -4.83 -6.22
C LYS A 292 17.41 -3.33 -6.38
N ALA A 293 16.44 -2.48 -6.04
CA ALA A 293 16.58 -1.03 -6.12
C ALA A 293 17.51 -0.45 -5.03
N VAL A 294 17.74 -1.17 -3.94
CA VAL A 294 18.53 -0.73 -2.78
C VAL A 294 19.68 -1.67 -2.41
N LYS A 295 19.81 -2.83 -3.07
CA LYS A 295 20.80 -3.87 -2.72
C LYS A 295 22.23 -3.36 -2.60
N SER A 296 22.62 -2.36 -3.40
CA SER A 296 23.98 -1.83 -3.42
C SER A 296 24.36 -1.04 -2.16
N PHE A 297 23.39 -0.73 -1.30
CA PHE A 297 23.60 -0.04 -0.04
C PHE A 297 23.84 -1.00 1.14
N PHE A 298 23.52 -2.28 0.97
CA PHE A 298 23.79 -3.30 1.98
C PHE A 298 25.20 -3.89 1.77
N PRO A 299 26.00 -4.03 2.84
CA PRO A 299 27.34 -4.58 2.75
C PRO A 299 27.28 -6.04 2.28
N VAL A 300 28.16 -6.40 1.34
CA VAL A 300 28.26 -7.77 0.80
C VAL A 300 28.76 -8.76 1.86
N GLU A 301 29.48 -8.27 2.86
CA GLU A 301 30.06 -9.08 3.94
C GLU A 301 29.03 -9.54 4.97
N ASN A 302 27.87 -8.88 5.07
CA ASN A 302 26.85 -9.25 6.05
C ASN A 302 25.73 -10.00 5.36
N GLU A 303 25.23 -11.03 6.02
CA GLU A 303 23.95 -11.61 5.62
C GLU A 303 22.83 -10.59 5.85
N LEU A 304 21.91 -10.49 4.89
CA LEU A 304 20.82 -9.51 4.96
C LEU A 304 20.00 -9.69 6.25
N PHE A 305 19.83 -10.93 6.71
CA PHE A 305 19.13 -11.21 7.96
C PHE A 305 19.86 -10.69 9.19
N ASP A 306 21.19 -10.74 9.27
CA ASP A 306 21.92 -10.20 10.42
C ASP A 306 21.70 -8.69 10.57
N ILE A 307 21.61 -7.98 9.44
CA ILE A 307 21.23 -6.57 9.41
C ILE A 307 19.84 -6.41 10.02
N PHE A 308 18.83 -7.09 9.49
CA PHE A 308 17.45 -6.96 9.99
C PHE A 308 17.26 -7.46 11.42
N ASN A 309 18.00 -8.48 11.85
CA ASN A 309 17.99 -8.99 13.23
C ASN A 309 18.50 -7.93 14.20
N THR A 310 19.50 -7.15 13.79
CA THR A 310 19.97 -5.98 14.56
C THR A 310 18.95 -4.84 14.50
N LEU A 311 18.41 -4.51 13.32
CA LEU A 311 17.38 -3.47 13.19
C LEU A 311 16.13 -3.78 14.03
N ALA A 312 15.78 -5.06 14.19
CA ALA A 312 14.64 -5.49 14.99
C ALA A 312 14.76 -5.16 16.48
N CYS A 313 15.98 -4.91 16.98
CA CYS A 313 16.21 -4.48 18.35
C CYS A 313 15.66 -3.11 18.68
N TYR A 314 15.29 -2.32 17.68
CA TYR A 314 14.88 -0.94 17.87
C TYR A 314 13.39 -0.77 17.57
N LYS A 315 12.81 0.26 18.19
CA LYS A 315 11.51 0.82 17.86
C LYS A 315 11.60 2.34 17.88
N THR A 316 10.81 2.96 17.02
CA THR A 316 10.72 4.42 16.91
C THR A 316 9.34 4.86 17.34
N THR A 317 9.27 5.87 18.20
CA THR A 317 8.01 6.51 18.59
C THR A 317 8.07 8.00 18.28
N PHE A 318 6.94 8.60 17.93
CA PHE A 318 6.86 10.06 17.78
C PHE A 318 6.34 10.68 19.08
N LYS A 319 7.17 11.51 19.72
CA LYS A 319 6.85 12.19 20.99
C LYS A 319 7.45 13.59 20.98
N ASN A 320 6.74 14.56 21.55
CA ASN A 320 7.21 15.95 21.65
C ASN A 320 7.70 16.52 20.29
N ASN A 321 6.98 16.20 19.22
CA ASN A 321 7.30 16.57 17.83
C ASN A 321 8.66 16.05 17.32
N LYS A 322 9.13 14.91 17.84
CA LYS A 322 10.39 14.27 17.46
C LYS A 322 10.26 12.75 17.41
N PHE A 323 11.01 12.13 16.52
CA PHE A 323 11.21 10.68 16.53
C PHE A 323 12.24 10.33 17.60
N GLU A 324 11.85 9.42 18.49
CA GLU A 324 12.70 8.88 19.55
C GLU A 324 12.93 7.39 19.30
N VAL A 325 14.20 7.00 19.23
CA VAL A 325 14.63 5.60 19.09
C VAL A 325 14.86 5.01 20.47
N SER A 326 14.33 3.80 20.69
CA SER A 326 14.52 3.03 21.91
C SER A 326 14.70 1.55 21.60
N ILE A 327 15.17 0.78 22.58
CA ILE A 327 15.21 -0.68 22.47
C ILE A 327 13.79 -1.26 22.51
N ASP A 328 13.51 -2.14 21.56
CA ASP A 328 12.36 -3.02 21.56
C ASP A 328 12.67 -4.26 22.39
N GLU A 329 12.33 -4.16 23.68
CA GLU A 329 12.53 -5.22 24.70
C GLU A 329 11.88 -6.57 24.32
N THR A 330 10.95 -6.56 23.35
CA THR A 330 10.37 -7.77 22.78
C THR A 330 11.41 -8.64 22.09
N TYR A 331 12.40 -8.00 21.44
CA TYR A 331 13.36 -8.68 20.56
C TYR A 331 14.78 -8.62 21.09
N CYS A 332 15.15 -7.59 21.85
CA CYS A 332 16.53 -7.37 22.30
C CYS A 332 16.59 -6.79 23.72
N LYS A 333 17.80 -6.77 24.28
CA LYS A 333 18.12 -6.10 25.55
C LYS A 333 19.22 -5.06 25.33
N GLY A 334 19.78 -4.51 26.40
CA GLY A 334 20.91 -3.60 26.35
C GLY A 334 20.49 -2.15 26.14
N THR A 335 21.33 -1.38 25.43
CA THR A 335 21.12 0.05 25.18
C THR A 335 21.04 0.33 23.68
N VAL A 336 20.61 1.53 23.29
CA VAL A 336 20.54 1.92 21.87
C VAL A 336 21.92 1.81 21.19
N GLN A 337 22.99 2.16 21.90
CA GLN A 337 24.37 2.12 21.42
C GLN A 337 24.93 0.69 21.37
N GLU A 338 24.52 -0.16 22.31
CA GLU A 338 25.00 -1.53 22.48
C GLU A 338 23.79 -2.47 22.66
N PRO A 339 23.05 -2.78 21.57
CA PRO A 339 21.92 -3.71 21.66
C PRO A 339 22.43 -5.14 21.84
N GLU A 340 21.79 -5.87 22.75
CA GLU A 340 22.00 -7.31 22.92
C GLU A 340 20.95 -8.07 22.12
N LEU A 341 21.38 -8.75 21.04
CA LEU A 341 20.48 -9.48 20.15
C LEU A 341 19.78 -10.62 20.90
N GLY A 342 18.44 -10.66 20.83
CA GLY A 342 17.65 -11.81 21.26
C GLY A 342 17.41 -12.83 20.13
N THR A 343 16.77 -13.94 20.47
CA THR A 343 16.47 -15.02 19.51
C THR A 343 15.06 -14.92 18.92
N LYS A 344 14.20 -14.05 19.46
CA LYS A 344 12.78 -14.02 19.12
C LYS A 344 12.54 -13.63 17.66
N PHE A 345 13.25 -12.64 17.13
CA PHE A 345 13.06 -12.16 15.76
C PHE A 345 13.34 -13.26 14.72
N GLY A 346 14.43 -14.01 14.87
CA GLY A 346 14.73 -15.15 14.00
C GLY A 346 13.77 -16.33 14.12
N GLY A 347 13.00 -16.42 15.20
CA GLY A 347 11.95 -17.42 15.40
C GLY A 347 10.57 -17.02 14.88
N LEU A 348 10.41 -15.80 14.33
CA LEU A 348 9.12 -15.36 13.81
C LEU A 348 8.73 -16.12 12.54
N GLN A 349 7.44 -16.41 12.43
CA GLN A 349 6.86 -17.03 11.23
C GLN A 349 5.40 -16.65 11.07
N TYR A 350 4.96 -16.54 9.81
CA TYR A 350 3.55 -16.59 9.49
C TYR A 350 3.06 -18.03 9.40
N LYS A 351 1.81 -18.24 9.81
CA LYS A 351 1.10 -19.51 9.66
C LYS A 351 -0.25 -19.23 9.01
N TYR A 352 -0.52 -19.91 7.91
CA TYR A 352 -1.84 -19.91 7.31
C TYR A 352 -2.78 -20.72 8.20
N ILE A 353 -3.88 -20.09 8.64
CA ILE A 353 -4.90 -20.72 9.50
C ILE A 353 -6.25 -20.87 8.82
N GLY A 354 -6.35 -20.51 7.53
CA GLY A 354 -7.59 -20.63 6.76
C GLY A 354 -7.94 -22.08 6.43
N LYS A 355 -9.20 -22.29 6.05
CA LYS A 355 -9.74 -23.63 5.73
C LYS A 355 -9.47 -24.06 4.29
N PHE A 356 -9.24 -23.11 3.39
CA PHE A 356 -9.19 -23.32 1.94
C PHE A 356 -7.79 -23.05 1.39
N GLY A 357 -6.80 -23.69 1.99
CA GLY A 357 -5.43 -23.49 1.59
C GLY A 357 -5.18 -24.02 0.17
N LYS A 358 -4.60 -23.20 -0.71
CA LYS A 358 -4.21 -23.63 -2.06
C LYS A 358 -3.18 -24.77 -2.04
N GLN A 359 -3.33 -25.73 -2.94
CA GLN A 359 -2.41 -26.86 -3.10
C GLN A 359 -1.04 -26.37 -3.61
N GLY A 360 0.05 -26.95 -3.10
CA GLY A 360 1.41 -26.57 -3.50
C GLY A 360 1.90 -25.22 -2.95
N VAL A 361 1.05 -24.48 -2.23
CA VAL A 361 1.42 -23.22 -1.58
C VAL A 361 1.84 -23.47 -0.12
N PRO A 362 3.03 -22.99 0.31
CA PRO A 362 3.51 -23.17 1.68
C PRO A 362 2.53 -22.62 2.71
N LYS A 363 2.22 -23.38 3.78
CA LYS A 363 1.34 -22.94 4.88
C LYS A 363 2.07 -22.21 5.99
N GLU A 364 3.40 -22.15 5.91
CA GLU A 364 4.23 -21.42 6.85
C GLU A 364 5.28 -20.61 6.08
N LEU A 365 5.64 -19.45 6.62
CA LEU A 365 6.71 -18.59 6.12
C LEU A 365 7.58 -18.16 7.29
N LYS A 366 8.82 -18.64 7.35
CA LYS A 366 9.77 -18.20 8.37
C LYS A 366 10.39 -16.88 7.96
N ILE A 367 10.39 -15.90 8.88
CA ILE A 367 10.88 -14.54 8.60
C ILE A 367 12.38 -14.55 8.29
N LYS A 368 13.16 -15.36 9.01
CA LYS A 368 14.60 -15.51 8.76
C LYS A 368 14.88 -15.95 7.31
N GLU A 369 14.28 -17.08 6.91
CA GLU A 369 14.45 -17.63 5.56
C GLU A 369 13.98 -16.66 4.48
N TRP A 370 12.86 -15.96 4.70
CA TRP A 370 12.35 -14.96 3.77
C TRP A 370 13.37 -13.83 3.53
N ILE A 371 13.88 -13.22 4.61
CA ILE A 371 14.82 -12.10 4.51
C ILE A 371 16.15 -12.56 3.89
N GLU A 372 16.70 -13.70 4.32
CA GLU A 372 17.94 -14.25 3.75
C GLU A 372 17.85 -14.46 2.24
N ASN A 373 16.68 -14.86 1.74
CA ASN A 373 16.49 -15.19 0.33
C ASN A 373 15.94 -14.02 -0.52
N LEU A 374 15.76 -12.82 0.03
CA LEU A 374 15.32 -11.65 -0.76
C LEU A 374 16.26 -11.30 -1.92
N HIS A 375 17.54 -11.67 -1.85
CA HIS A 375 18.49 -11.45 -2.94
C HIS A 375 18.48 -12.55 -4.02
N LYS A 376 17.92 -13.72 -3.70
CA LYS A 376 17.81 -14.88 -4.59
C LYS A 376 16.42 -14.98 -5.25
N GLY A 377 15.40 -14.44 -4.59
CA GLY A 377 13.99 -14.78 -4.81
C GLY A 377 13.70 -16.21 -4.31
N SER A 378 12.45 -16.70 -4.39
CA SER A 378 12.15 -18.09 -3.97
C SER A 378 12.76 -19.13 -4.91
N PRO A 379 13.26 -20.25 -4.40
CA PRO A 379 13.58 -21.38 -5.26
C PRO A 379 12.37 -21.75 -6.14
N SER A 380 12.59 -21.90 -7.45
CA SER A 380 11.57 -22.44 -8.36
C SER A 380 11.09 -23.78 -7.82
N PRO A 381 9.78 -24.09 -7.83
CA PRO A 381 9.33 -25.45 -7.59
C PRO A 381 10.10 -26.39 -8.52
N ALA A 382 10.65 -27.48 -7.98
CA ALA A 382 11.48 -28.42 -8.72
C ALA A 382 10.77 -29.03 -9.95
N ASP A 383 9.44 -28.95 -9.98
CA ASP A 383 8.58 -29.53 -11.01
C ASP A 383 7.91 -28.49 -11.92
N SER A 384 8.31 -27.21 -11.90
CA SER A 384 7.81 -26.22 -12.86
C SER A 384 8.59 -26.33 -14.19
N PRO A 385 7.95 -26.75 -15.31
CA PRO A 385 8.60 -26.82 -16.62
C PRO A 385 8.99 -25.44 -17.19
N ASP A 386 8.57 -24.38 -16.50
CA ASP A 386 8.87 -22.99 -16.79
C ASP A 386 9.60 -22.37 -15.59
N SER A 387 10.92 -22.58 -15.55
CA SER A 387 11.78 -22.40 -14.37
C SER A 387 12.45 -21.02 -14.29
N SER A 388 12.03 -20.05 -15.09
CA SER A 388 12.73 -18.76 -15.20
C SER A 388 12.24 -17.71 -14.21
N TYR A 389 10.99 -17.83 -13.73
CA TYR A 389 10.38 -16.90 -12.79
C TYR A 389 10.39 -17.41 -11.34
N VAL A 390 11.04 -16.63 -10.49
CA VAL A 390 11.29 -16.92 -9.09
C VAL A 390 10.60 -15.80 -8.28
N SER A 391 9.35 -16.05 -7.87
CA SER A 391 8.57 -15.17 -6.97
C SER A 391 9.24 -15.07 -5.60
N ASP A 392 9.15 -13.98 -4.84
CA ASP A 392 9.66 -13.99 -3.44
C ASP A 392 8.77 -14.83 -2.50
N MET A 393 9.31 -15.26 -1.34
CA MET A 393 8.66 -16.24 -0.47
C MET A 393 7.37 -15.71 0.18
N LEU A 394 7.31 -14.40 0.47
CA LEU A 394 6.11 -13.79 1.03
C LEU A 394 5.00 -13.70 -0.02
N THR A 395 5.35 -13.31 -1.25
CA THR A 395 4.43 -13.35 -2.40
C THR A 395 3.87 -14.77 -2.60
N ASN A 396 4.71 -15.81 -2.51
CA ASN A 396 4.23 -17.18 -2.63
C ASN A 396 3.34 -17.61 -1.47
N PHE A 397 3.68 -17.24 -0.23
CA PHE A 397 2.85 -17.53 0.95
C PHE A 397 1.48 -16.82 0.88
N ASP A 398 1.43 -15.58 0.38
CA ASP A 398 0.19 -14.80 0.25
C ASP A 398 -0.81 -15.42 -0.74
N LYS A 399 -0.36 -16.36 -1.60
CA LYS A 399 -1.26 -17.14 -2.44
C LYS A 399 -2.26 -17.99 -1.66
N ASN A 400 -2.01 -18.30 -0.39
CA ASN A 400 -3.04 -18.96 0.42
C ASN A 400 -4.27 -18.07 0.69
N TYR A 401 -4.15 -16.76 0.46
CA TYR A 401 -5.21 -15.78 0.60
C TYR A 401 -5.64 -15.34 -0.81
N ASP A 402 -5.25 -14.15 -1.26
CA ASP A 402 -5.73 -13.56 -2.49
C ASP A 402 -4.64 -12.99 -3.42
N GLU A 403 -3.38 -13.36 -3.18
CA GLU A 403 -2.24 -12.99 -4.05
C GLU A 403 -2.03 -11.48 -4.17
N SER A 404 -2.42 -10.72 -3.15
CA SER A 404 -2.32 -9.28 -3.14
C SER A 404 -0.89 -8.79 -2.92
N ILE A 405 -0.13 -9.43 -2.01
CA ILE A 405 1.25 -9.05 -1.72
C ILE A 405 2.15 -9.57 -2.86
N GLY A 406 2.79 -8.65 -3.57
CA GLY A 406 3.66 -8.98 -4.70
C GLY A 406 2.95 -9.62 -5.90
N GLY A 407 1.60 -9.58 -5.94
CA GLY A 407 0.78 -10.19 -6.98
C GLY A 407 1.02 -9.67 -8.40
N LEU A 408 1.66 -8.51 -8.54
CA LEU A 408 2.05 -7.95 -9.84
C LEU A 408 3.48 -8.35 -10.23
N GLY A 409 4.14 -9.20 -9.43
CA GLY A 409 5.47 -9.72 -9.67
C GLY A 409 6.52 -8.61 -9.81
N LYS A 410 7.29 -8.65 -10.90
CA LYS A 410 8.38 -7.69 -11.20
C LYS A 410 7.90 -6.36 -11.78
N ARG A 411 6.58 -6.16 -11.95
CA ARG A 411 6.05 -4.96 -12.61
C ARG A 411 6.36 -3.71 -11.79
N VAL A 412 6.69 -2.64 -12.52
CA VAL A 412 6.95 -1.29 -12.05
C VAL A 412 6.37 -0.32 -13.08
N GLU A 413 6.13 0.92 -12.69
CA GLU A 413 5.71 1.98 -13.62
C GLU A 413 6.65 3.17 -13.55
N ARG A 414 6.66 3.98 -14.59
CA ARG A 414 7.31 5.29 -14.58
C ARG A 414 6.58 6.20 -13.59
N MET A 415 7.34 7.06 -12.92
CA MET A 415 6.78 8.18 -12.17
C MET A 415 6.20 9.22 -13.15
N TYR A 416 5.21 9.98 -12.68
CA TYR A 416 4.50 10.97 -13.48
C TYR A 416 5.46 11.98 -14.13
N LYS A 417 5.39 12.10 -15.47
CA LYS A 417 6.26 12.96 -16.30
C LYS A 417 7.76 12.70 -16.15
N LEU A 418 8.15 11.51 -15.69
CA LEU A 418 9.55 11.13 -15.49
C LEU A 418 9.86 9.79 -16.18
N THR A 419 11.13 9.54 -16.47
CA THR A 419 11.60 8.24 -16.99
C THR A 419 11.94 7.25 -15.86
N ARG A 420 12.10 7.76 -14.63
CA ARG A 420 12.39 6.96 -13.44
C ARG A 420 11.20 6.04 -13.16
N THR A 421 11.46 4.76 -12.93
CA THR A 421 10.45 3.79 -12.52
C THR A 421 10.40 3.63 -11.01
N ALA A 422 9.23 3.25 -10.50
CA ALA A 422 8.96 2.98 -9.10
C ALA A 422 8.13 1.69 -8.92
N PRO A 423 8.31 0.97 -7.79
CA PRO A 423 7.44 -0.15 -7.45
C PRO A 423 6.00 0.31 -7.20
N LEU A 424 5.07 -0.61 -7.36
CA LEU A 424 3.64 -0.43 -7.14
C LEU A 424 3.28 -0.80 -5.71
N PHE A 425 2.51 0.07 -5.07
CA PHE A 425 1.96 -0.14 -3.74
C PHE A 425 0.46 0.10 -3.77
N GLU A 426 -0.25 -0.68 -2.97
CA GLU A 426 -1.63 -0.44 -2.60
C GLU A 426 -1.63 0.21 -1.20
N PHE A 427 -2.22 1.39 -1.12
CA PHE A 427 -2.41 2.18 0.08
C PHE A 427 -3.79 1.84 0.65
N ARG A 428 -3.80 1.31 1.87
CA ARG A 428 -4.95 0.65 2.49
C ARG A 428 -5.33 1.35 3.79
N ASP A 429 -6.48 0.96 4.34
CA ASP A 429 -7.04 1.55 5.56
C ASP A 429 -7.15 3.09 5.48
N LEU A 430 -7.44 3.62 4.29
CA LEU A 430 -7.61 5.06 4.07
C LEU A 430 -8.91 5.55 4.74
N THR A 431 -9.02 6.87 4.97
CA THR A 431 -10.22 7.46 5.58
C THR A 431 -11.47 7.04 4.81
N PRO A 432 -12.49 6.49 5.47
CA PRO A 432 -13.74 6.18 4.81
C PRO A 432 -14.36 7.43 4.19
N ILE A 433 -14.88 7.30 2.97
CA ILE A 433 -15.51 8.39 2.23
C ILE A 433 -16.96 8.06 1.92
N LYS A 434 -17.76 9.10 1.67
CA LYS A 434 -19.11 8.92 1.15
C LYS A 434 -19.09 8.70 -0.36
N THR A 435 -20.07 7.98 -0.89
CA THR A 435 -20.28 7.82 -2.35
C THR A 435 -20.20 9.17 -3.09
N LYS A 436 -20.85 10.22 -2.56
CA LYS A 436 -20.86 11.56 -3.17
C LYS A 436 -19.47 12.18 -3.33
N ASP A 437 -18.49 11.73 -2.53
CA ASP A 437 -17.13 12.25 -2.48
C ASP A 437 -16.14 11.48 -3.37
N PHE A 438 -16.58 10.42 -4.08
CA PHE A 438 -15.70 9.59 -4.94
C PHE A 438 -14.89 10.42 -5.94
N GLU A 439 -15.53 11.33 -6.68
CA GLU A 439 -14.86 12.19 -7.65
C GLU A 439 -13.82 13.11 -7.00
N LYS A 440 -14.17 13.70 -5.84
CA LYS A 440 -13.28 14.59 -5.11
C LYS A 440 -12.07 13.83 -4.58
N PHE A 441 -12.30 12.68 -3.94
CA PHE A 441 -11.25 11.82 -3.41
C PHE A 441 -10.27 11.39 -4.50
N MET A 442 -10.76 10.90 -5.65
CA MET A 442 -9.86 10.46 -6.73
C MET A 442 -9.07 11.61 -7.36
N ARG A 443 -9.59 12.84 -7.34
CA ARG A 443 -8.81 14.03 -7.72
C ARG A 443 -7.69 14.32 -6.73
N GLU A 444 -7.97 14.24 -5.43
CA GLU A 444 -6.97 14.46 -4.37
C GLU A 444 -5.87 13.38 -4.41
N VAL A 445 -6.23 12.13 -4.69
CA VAL A 445 -5.29 11.03 -4.93
C VAL A 445 -4.36 11.36 -6.10
N ASP A 446 -4.91 11.74 -7.25
CA ASP A 446 -4.12 12.12 -8.43
C ASP A 446 -3.15 13.27 -8.12
N GLU A 447 -3.65 14.33 -7.49
CA GLU A 447 -2.83 15.49 -7.09
C GLU A 447 -1.72 15.10 -6.09
N SER A 448 -2.01 14.22 -5.13
CA SER A 448 -1.03 13.73 -4.15
C SER A 448 0.09 12.94 -4.83
N ILE A 449 -0.25 12.03 -5.75
CA ILE A 449 0.73 11.24 -6.51
C ILE A 449 1.62 12.17 -7.34
N GLN A 450 1.03 13.15 -8.05
CA GLN A 450 1.80 14.14 -8.80
C GLN A 450 2.78 14.91 -7.91
N LYS A 451 2.31 15.35 -6.73
CA LYS A 451 3.14 16.07 -5.75
C LYS A 451 4.30 15.21 -5.26
N LEU A 452 4.02 13.98 -4.79
CA LEU A 452 5.06 13.05 -4.32
C LEU A 452 6.06 12.72 -5.43
N HIS A 453 5.60 12.46 -6.66
CA HIS A 453 6.49 12.22 -7.79
C HIS A 453 7.38 13.42 -8.12
N SER A 454 6.85 14.64 -8.03
CA SER A 454 7.64 15.85 -8.22
C SER A 454 8.65 16.07 -7.09
N THR A 455 8.26 15.87 -5.84
CA THR A 455 9.13 16.06 -4.67
C THR A 455 10.29 15.07 -4.65
N PHE A 456 10.04 13.82 -5.05
CA PHE A 456 11.02 12.74 -5.05
C PHE A 456 11.49 12.37 -6.46
N ALA A 457 11.44 13.31 -7.41
CA ALA A 457 11.78 13.09 -8.82
C ALA A 457 13.21 12.57 -8.99
N GLU A 458 14.16 13.18 -8.28
CA GLU A 458 15.56 12.79 -8.31
C GLU A 458 15.80 11.58 -7.42
N ARG A 459 16.54 10.59 -7.95
CA ARG A 459 17.05 9.50 -7.12
C ARG A 459 18.31 10.01 -6.44
N PRO A 460 18.47 9.82 -5.12
CA PRO A 460 19.76 10.00 -4.45
C PRO A 460 20.70 8.87 -4.92
N MET A 461 21.13 8.91 -6.18
CA MET A 461 22.22 8.08 -6.66
C MET A 461 23.50 8.83 -6.40
N ARG A 462 24.38 8.28 -5.56
CA ARG A 462 25.81 8.55 -5.72
C ARG A 462 26.12 8.30 -7.18
N LYS A 463 26.68 9.30 -7.87
CA LYS A 463 27.52 9.03 -9.05
C LYS A 463 28.53 8.00 -8.56
N ARG A 464 28.31 6.71 -8.81
CA ARG A 464 29.41 5.75 -8.74
C ARG A 464 30.45 6.37 -9.65
N ALA A 465 31.55 6.84 -9.08
CA ALA A 465 32.68 7.24 -9.87
C ALA A 465 32.97 6.04 -10.77
N ALA A 466 32.69 6.16 -12.06
CA ALA A 466 32.91 5.13 -13.05
C ALA A 466 34.42 5.01 -13.32
N ALA A 467 35.20 4.84 -12.25
CA ALA A 467 36.63 4.71 -12.28
C ALA A 467 36.98 3.32 -11.76
N ALA A 468 37.59 2.52 -12.63
CA ALA A 468 38.32 1.28 -12.35
C ALA A 468 37.62 -0.10 -12.45
N ALA A 469 36.33 -0.23 -12.76
CA ALA A 469 35.72 -1.57 -12.93
C ALA A 469 35.59 -2.08 -14.38
N CYS A 470 35.97 -1.28 -15.39
CA CYS A 470 36.04 -1.73 -16.78
C CYS A 470 37.40 -1.36 -17.35
N GLY A 471 38.39 -2.22 -17.14
CA GLY A 471 39.62 -2.23 -17.91
C GLY A 471 39.32 -2.65 -19.34
N TYR A 472 38.73 -1.75 -20.13
CA TYR A 472 38.69 -1.89 -21.57
C TYR A 472 39.98 -1.27 -22.10
N VAL A 473 40.97 -2.13 -22.35
CA VAL A 473 42.17 -1.74 -23.10
C VAL A 473 41.70 -1.52 -24.55
N PRO A 474 41.81 -0.31 -25.12
CA PRO A 474 41.47 -0.12 -26.51
C PRO A 474 42.47 -0.91 -27.36
N SER A 475 41.96 -1.90 -28.08
CA SER A 475 42.71 -2.64 -29.08
C SER A 475 43.24 -1.65 -30.11
N SER A 476 44.57 -1.62 -30.23
CA SER A 476 45.32 -0.87 -31.22
C SER A 476 44.78 -1.13 -32.62
N SER A 477 44.42 -0.05 -33.30
CA SER A 477 43.99 -0.05 -34.69
C SER A 477 45.07 -0.63 -35.60
N ILE A 478 44.74 -1.75 -36.24
CA ILE A 478 45.45 -2.28 -37.38
C ILE A 478 45.38 -1.23 -38.50
N SER A 479 46.55 -0.78 -38.91
CA SER A 479 46.78 0.07 -40.06
C SER A 479 46.38 -0.66 -41.34
N SER A 480 45.44 -0.10 -42.10
CA SER A 480 45.28 -0.40 -43.52
C SER A 480 45.38 0.88 -44.33
N THR A 481 46.48 0.96 -45.06
CA THR A 481 46.83 1.91 -46.11
C THR A 481 45.75 2.03 -47.18
N GLY A 482 45.39 3.27 -47.53
CA GLY A 482 44.53 3.57 -48.67
C GLY A 482 44.34 5.07 -48.89
N ASN A 483 45.30 5.71 -49.56
CA ASN A 483 45.12 6.97 -50.29
C ASN A 483 44.20 6.70 -51.51
N PRO A 484 43.36 7.65 -52.00
CA PRO A 484 43.88 8.92 -52.55
C PRO A 484 43.01 10.20 -52.36
N THR A 485 43.74 11.32 -52.27
CA THR A 485 43.57 12.60 -52.99
C THR A 485 42.16 13.20 -53.19
N GLY A 486 41.91 14.39 -52.61
CA GLY A 486 40.85 15.28 -53.11
C GLY A 486 40.40 16.43 -52.21
N THR A 487 41.12 17.55 -52.26
CA THR A 487 40.61 18.94 -52.29
C THR A 487 39.84 19.53 -51.08
N THR A 488 40.60 20.30 -50.29
CA THR A 488 40.34 21.64 -49.75
C THR A 488 38.92 22.23 -49.81
N ARG A 489 38.32 22.49 -48.63
CA ARG A 489 37.65 23.78 -48.37
C ARG A 489 37.56 24.11 -46.88
N ASN A 490 38.26 25.17 -46.51
CA ASN A 490 38.13 25.88 -45.24
C ASN A 490 36.70 26.41 -45.06
N SER A 491 36.16 26.27 -43.86
CA SER A 491 35.14 27.17 -43.31
C SER A 491 35.24 27.19 -41.80
N THR A 492 36.00 28.17 -41.33
CA THR A 492 36.06 28.65 -39.95
C THR A 492 34.68 29.14 -39.54
N VAL A 493 34.07 28.52 -38.52
CA VAL A 493 32.92 29.11 -37.81
C VAL A 493 33.33 29.26 -36.35
N THR A 494 33.61 30.52 -36.00
CA THR A 494 33.81 31.01 -34.64
C THR A 494 32.46 31.01 -33.92
N SER A 495 32.27 30.14 -32.92
CA SER A 495 31.13 30.23 -32.01
C SER A 495 31.56 30.94 -30.72
N THR A 496 31.17 32.20 -30.62
CA THR A 496 31.17 33.02 -29.40
C THR A 496 30.33 32.38 -28.29
N SER A 497 30.96 32.08 -27.17
CA SER A 497 30.32 31.71 -25.90
C SER A 497 29.62 32.93 -25.29
N LYS A 498 28.29 32.90 -25.21
CA LYS A 498 27.51 33.81 -24.36
C LYS A 498 27.23 33.15 -23.03
N THR A 499 27.86 33.69 -22.00
CA THR A 499 27.62 33.45 -20.58
C THR A 499 26.22 33.97 -20.22
N SER A 500 25.31 33.07 -19.85
CA SER A 500 24.02 33.44 -19.24
C SER A 500 24.11 33.20 -17.73
N SER A 501 24.08 34.28 -16.97
CA SER A 501 23.99 34.35 -15.52
C SER A 501 22.69 33.70 -15.02
N SER A 502 22.81 32.58 -14.30
CA SER A 502 21.69 31.98 -13.56
C SER A 502 21.61 32.60 -12.16
N SER A 503 20.54 33.32 -11.92
CA SER A 503 20.09 33.81 -10.61
C SER A 503 19.79 32.63 -9.68
N SER A 504 20.59 32.50 -8.62
CA SER A 504 20.39 31.57 -7.51
C SER A 504 19.19 31.98 -6.66
N VAL A 505 18.12 31.19 -6.69
CA VAL A 505 17.02 31.27 -5.72
C VAL A 505 17.48 30.60 -4.43
N LYS A 506 17.66 31.39 -3.37
CA LYS A 506 17.93 30.93 -2.01
C LYS A 506 16.66 30.28 -1.43
N LEU A 507 16.75 29.01 -1.02
CA LEU A 507 15.81 28.43 -0.06
C LEU A 507 16.01 29.10 1.32
N PRO A 508 14.94 29.44 2.06
CA PRO A 508 15.07 29.91 3.42
C PRO A 508 15.29 28.75 4.39
N SER A 509 16.44 28.81 5.06
CA SER A 509 16.80 28.05 6.25
C SER A 509 16.01 28.55 7.47
N GLY A 510 15.16 27.71 8.04
CA GLY A 510 14.50 27.96 9.33
C GLY A 510 15.42 27.59 10.49
N THR A 511 16.10 28.57 11.07
CA THR A 511 16.74 28.47 12.39
C THR A 511 15.86 29.19 13.41
N GLY A 512 15.46 28.47 14.45
CA GLY A 512 14.79 29.06 15.62
C GLY A 512 15.73 29.93 16.45
N VAL A 513 15.15 30.85 17.22
CA VAL A 513 15.76 31.45 18.41
C VAL A 513 14.66 31.77 19.42
N SER A 514 14.94 31.41 20.68
CA SER A 514 14.16 31.68 21.87
C SER A 514 14.32 33.09 22.42
N ASN A 515 13.39 33.45 23.29
CA ASN A 515 13.52 34.30 24.49
C ASN A 515 13.35 35.82 24.41
N SER A 516 12.31 36.23 25.16
CA SER A 516 12.32 37.20 26.26
C SER A 516 12.23 38.70 25.94
N ALA A 517 11.07 39.24 26.34
CA ALA A 517 10.82 40.51 27.03
C ALA A 517 11.81 41.67 26.86
N THR A 518 11.29 42.86 26.52
CA THR A 518 11.07 43.98 27.49
C THR A 518 10.39 45.16 26.79
N SER A 519 9.60 45.87 27.59
CA SER A 519 8.72 47.03 27.37
C SER A 519 9.29 48.29 26.70
N THR A 520 8.42 49.05 26.04
CA THR A 520 8.20 50.52 26.23
C THR A 520 6.94 50.96 25.45
N LYS A 521 5.82 51.24 26.12
CA LYS A 521 5.29 52.56 26.52
C LYS A 521 5.24 53.64 25.42
N THR A 522 4.03 54.00 24.99
CA THR A 522 3.56 55.40 24.91
C THR A 522 2.02 55.48 25.05
N ASN A 523 1.58 56.55 25.73
CA ASN A 523 0.27 56.82 26.32
C ASN A 523 -0.73 57.54 25.40
N GLY A 524 -2.01 57.46 25.78
CA GLY A 524 -3.08 58.46 25.57
C GLY A 524 -4.44 57.87 25.99
N SER A 525 -4.88 57.94 27.27
CA SER A 525 -5.79 58.95 27.88
C SER A 525 -7.09 59.20 27.09
N THR A 526 -8.33 59.20 27.63
CA THR A 526 -8.89 59.01 28.99
C THR A 526 -10.42 58.92 28.84
N SER A 527 -11.13 58.13 29.66
CA SER A 527 -12.27 58.58 30.51
C SER A 527 -13.22 57.43 30.94
N GLY A 528 -13.40 57.25 32.25
CA GLY A 528 -14.74 57.24 32.86
C GLY A 528 -15.46 55.92 33.22
N GLN A 529 -15.09 55.35 34.38
CA GLN A 529 -16.02 54.95 35.49
C GLN A 529 -16.98 53.71 35.32
N PRO A 530 -17.58 53.17 36.40
CA PRO A 530 -16.98 52.12 37.24
C PRO A 530 -17.79 50.80 37.32
N THR A 531 -17.09 49.75 37.73
CA THR A 531 -17.59 48.41 38.12
C THR A 531 -18.31 48.38 39.48
N PRO A 532 -19.26 47.45 39.67
CA PRO A 532 -19.53 46.87 40.99
C PRO A 532 -19.27 45.36 41.05
N SER A 533 -18.84 44.95 42.25
CA SER A 533 -18.54 43.62 42.76
C SER A 533 -19.74 42.64 42.76
N PRO A 534 -19.52 41.32 42.96
CA PRO A 534 -20.54 40.29 42.83
C PRO A 534 -21.27 40.01 44.15
N PRO A 535 -22.56 39.60 44.13
CA PRO A 535 -23.21 39.04 45.30
C PRO A 535 -23.27 37.50 45.26
N LYS A 536 -23.21 36.95 46.47
CA LYS A 536 -23.45 35.55 46.85
C LYS A 536 -24.93 35.17 46.71
N SER A 537 -25.11 33.85 46.49
CA SER A 537 -26.15 32.95 47.02
C SER A 537 -27.63 33.20 46.73
N SER A 538 -28.27 32.22 46.10
CA SER A 538 -29.23 31.26 46.72
C SER A 538 -30.50 30.99 45.89
N SER A 539 -30.97 29.75 46.05
CA SER A 539 -32.33 29.24 45.81
C SER A 539 -32.71 28.72 44.40
N SER A 540 -32.79 27.38 44.34
CA SER A 540 -33.89 26.55 43.84
C SER A 540 -34.70 27.01 42.62
N THR A 541 -34.69 26.23 41.54
CA THR A 541 -35.88 25.48 41.07
C THR A 541 -35.49 24.38 40.09
N LYS A 542 -36.01 23.17 40.33
CA LYS A 542 -36.09 22.04 39.38
C LYS A 542 -37.20 22.36 38.35
N PRO A 543 -37.14 21.88 37.09
CA PRO A 543 -38.00 20.76 36.73
C PRO A 543 -37.38 19.81 35.67
N SER A 544 -37.53 18.50 35.81
CA SER A 544 -38.52 17.67 35.07
C SER A 544 -37.91 16.95 33.86
N SER A 545 -37.40 15.74 34.11
CA SER A 545 -37.28 14.70 33.09
C SER A 545 -38.56 13.84 33.12
N THR A 546 -39.25 13.78 31.98
CA THR A 546 -40.45 12.99 31.80
C THR A 546 -40.05 11.57 31.39
N SER A 547 -40.22 10.63 32.31
CA SER A 547 -40.29 9.19 32.05
C SER A 547 -41.75 8.78 31.87
N THR A 548 -42.08 8.00 30.85
CA THR A 548 -43.36 7.27 30.78
C THR A 548 -43.10 5.79 30.93
N THR A 549 -43.82 5.22 31.89
CA THR A 549 -43.73 3.87 32.46
C THR A 549 -44.74 2.93 31.80
N SER A 550 -44.41 1.64 31.69
CA SER A 550 -45.29 0.47 31.97
C SER A 550 -44.56 -0.82 31.56
N LYS A 551 -44.65 -1.99 32.20
CA LYS A 551 -45.15 -2.47 33.50
C LYS A 551 -44.67 -3.95 33.63
N THR A 552 -44.24 -4.37 34.82
CA THR A 552 -44.33 -5.73 35.46
C THR A 552 -43.88 -6.97 34.64
N SER A 553 -43.03 -7.89 35.13
CA SER A 553 -43.06 -8.59 36.43
C SER A 553 -41.75 -9.35 36.67
N SER A 554 -41.27 -9.33 37.92
CA SER A 554 -40.12 -10.10 38.39
C SER A 554 -40.57 -11.43 39.01
N THR A 555 -39.79 -12.49 38.77
CA THR A 555 -39.69 -13.61 39.72
C THR A 555 -38.24 -14.06 39.76
N THR A 556 -37.72 -14.05 40.99
CA THR A 556 -36.33 -14.23 41.39
C THR A 556 -35.94 -15.70 41.36
N SER A 557 -34.73 -16.03 40.90
CA SER A 557 -33.96 -17.18 41.38
C SER A 557 -32.48 -16.94 41.10
N LYS A 558 -31.70 -16.88 42.18
CA LYS A 558 -30.26 -16.66 42.23
C LYS A 558 -29.65 -17.97 42.73
N THR A 559 -28.66 -18.53 42.05
CA THR A 559 -27.81 -19.56 42.65
C THR A 559 -26.36 -19.36 42.25
N THR A 560 -25.56 -19.26 43.29
CA THR A 560 -24.12 -19.01 43.37
C THR A 560 -23.36 -20.30 43.06
N SER A 561 -22.23 -20.20 42.35
CA SER A 561 -21.28 -21.32 42.17
C SER A 561 -19.92 -20.97 42.76
N THR A 562 -19.43 -21.81 43.67
CA THR A 562 -18.06 -21.79 44.19
C THR A 562 -17.43 -23.18 44.06
N THR A 563 -16.26 -23.19 43.41
CA THR A 563 -15.03 -23.94 43.70
C THR A 563 -15.06 -25.48 43.86
N SER A 564 -14.28 -26.18 43.01
CA SER A 564 -13.33 -27.23 43.46
C SER A 564 -12.34 -27.65 42.36
N LYS A 565 -11.10 -27.93 42.80
CA LYS A 565 -9.91 -28.42 42.06
C LYS A 565 -9.83 -29.97 42.20
N PRO A 566 -8.80 -30.70 41.71
CA PRO A 566 -8.95 -31.80 40.76
C PRO A 566 -8.58 -33.19 41.32
N THR A 567 -9.01 -34.27 40.66
CA THR A 567 -8.48 -35.61 40.93
C THR A 567 -8.24 -36.39 39.63
N THR A 568 -6.99 -36.79 39.45
CA THR A 568 -6.45 -37.79 38.51
C THR A 568 -7.05 -39.18 38.72
N THR A 569 -7.36 -39.91 37.65
CA THR A 569 -7.10 -41.38 37.63
C THR A 569 -6.92 -41.91 36.22
N SER A 570 -5.83 -42.66 36.05
CA SER A 570 -5.46 -43.45 34.89
C SER A 570 -6.46 -44.55 34.56
N THR A 571 -6.65 -44.86 33.28
CA THR A 571 -7.21 -46.15 32.85
C THR A 571 -6.26 -46.86 31.89
N LYS A 572 -5.81 -48.04 32.32
CA LYS A 572 -4.99 -48.99 31.57
C LYS A 572 -5.83 -49.72 30.51
N SER A 573 -5.32 -49.72 29.28
CA SER A 573 -5.08 -50.87 28.40
C SER A 573 -6.00 -52.10 28.52
N SER A 574 -6.77 -52.37 27.46
CA SER A 574 -6.95 -53.74 26.98
C SER A 574 -6.86 -53.79 25.44
N THR A 575 -5.91 -54.58 24.98
CA THR A 575 -5.54 -54.83 23.59
C THR A 575 -6.53 -55.80 22.95
N LYS A 576 -7.03 -55.51 21.75
CA LYS A 576 -7.53 -56.58 20.87
C LYS A 576 -7.18 -56.28 19.41
N THR A 577 -6.18 -57.02 18.96
CA THR A 577 -5.67 -57.13 17.60
C THR A 577 -6.71 -57.80 16.71
N THR A 578 -7.03 -57.22 15.55
CA THR A 578 -7.62 -57.96 14.44
C THR A 578 -6.91 -57.59 13.14
N SER A 579 -6.17 -58.55 12.61
CA SER A 579 -5.47 -58.49 11.33
C SER A 579 -6.44 -58.49 10.16
N THR A 580 -6.23 -57.65 9.15
CA THR A 580 -6.83 -57.84 7.83
C THR A 580 -5.77 -58.34 6.86
N LYS A 581 -5.96 -59.58 6.41
CA LYS A 581 -5.14 -60.28 5.42
C LYS A 581 -5.51 -59.80 4.02
N THR A 582 -4.52 -59.34 3.27
CA THR A 582 -4.53 -59.26 1.81
C THR A 582 -4.56 -60.67 1.22
N LYS A 583 -5.48 -60.95 0.28
CA LYS A 583 -5.37 -62.09 -0.62
C LYS A 583 -5.82 -61.72 -2.02
N THR A 584 -4.83 -61.59 -2.90
CA THR A 584 -4.94 -61.56 -4.36
C THR A 584 -5.23 -62.98 -4.88
N ARG A 585 -6.20 -63.18 -5.77
CA ARG A 585 -6.02 -63.95 -7.01
C ARG A 585 -7.21 -63.86 -7.99
N ARG A 586 -6.87 -63.39 -9.18
CA ARG A 586 -7.35 -63.67 -10.54
C ARG A 586 -8.59 -64.55 -10.71
N SER A 587 -9.48 -64.04 -11.56
CA SER A 587 -9.79 -64.61 -12.88
C SER A 587 -9.74 -63.50 -13.92
#